data_AF-A0A7S2MJC9-F1
#
_entry.id   AF-A0A7S2MJC9-F1
#
_cell.length_a   1.000
_cell.length_b   1.000
_cell.length_c   1.000
_cell.angle_alpha   90.00
_cell.angle_beta   90.00
_cell.angle_gamma   90.00
#
_symmetry.space_group_name_H-M   'P 1'
#
loop_
_entity.id
_entity.type
_entity.pdbx_description
1 polymer ?
#
loop_
_entity_poly.entity_id
_entity_poly.type
_entity_poly.pdbx_seq_one_letter_code
_entity_poly.pdbx_strand_id
1 'polypeptide(L)'
;CELAYTPMMHSRNFAENAKYRKQNFTTCEGDRPLFVQFCGDDPATMAKAAKHCELQCDAVDINLGCPQGIARKGHYGAYLLEEGDLVCSIVRRMDAEVAVPVTCKIRLLRPGLESLQ
;
A
#
# COMPACT_ATOMS: atom_id res chain seq x y z
N CYS A 1 3.45 21.71 -3.99
CA CYS A 1 3.06 20.61 -3.11
C CYS A 1 4.30 20.19 -2.35
N GLU A 2 4.24 19.93 -1.04
CA GLU A 2 5.40 19.40 -0.29
C GLU A 2 5.48 17.87 -0.37
N LEU A 3 4.34 17.20 -0.59
CA LEU A 3 4.22 15.75 -0.75
C LEU A 3 2.83 15.39 -1.31
N ALA A 4 2.78 14.61 -2.39
CA ALA A 4 1.53 14.10 -2.96
C ALA A 4 1.34 12.59 -2.66
N TYR A 5 0.08 12.16 -2.62
CA TYR A 5 -0.31 10.74 -2.55
C TYR A 5 -1.25 10.41 -3.70
N THR A 6 -1.09 9.22 -4.29
CA THR A 6 -2.12 8.67 -5.18
C THR A 6 -3.39 8.33 -4.38
N PRO A 7 -4.55 8.18 -5.05
CA PRO A 7 -5.64 7.39 -4.49
C PRO A 7 -5.16 5.99 -4.09
N MET A 8 -5.89 5.35 -3.17
CA MET A 8 -5.66 3.96 -2.79
C MET A 8 -5.97 3.04 -3.98
N MET A 9 -4.97 2.28 -4.44
CA MET A 9 -5.09 1.34 -5.56
C MET A 9 -5.00 -0.12 -5.10
N HIS A 10 -5.79 -1.01 -5.71
CA HIS A 10 -5.72 -2.43 -5.41
C HIS A 10 -4.45 -3.06 -5.99
N SER A 11 -3.58 -3.62 -5.14
CA SER A 11 -2.29 -4.18 -5.54
C SER A 11 -2.43 -5.29 -6.58
N ARG A 12 -3.39 -6.22 -6.40
CA ARG A 12 -3.64 -7.30 -7.37
C ARG A 12 -3.98 -6.78 -8.76
N ASN A 13 -4.95 -5.86 -8.85
CA ASN A 13 -5.35 -5.26 -10.12
C ASN A 13 -4.18 -4.49 -10.75
N PHE A 14 -3.38 -3.80 -9.93
CA PHE A 14 -2.20 -3.10 -10.41
C PHE A 14 -1.13 -4.05 -10.94
N ALA A 15 -0.84 -5.13 -10.22
CA ALA A 15 0.17 -6.12 -10.57
C ALA A 15 -0.19 -6.95 -11.81
N GLU A 16 -1.48 -7.23 -12.04
CA GLU A 16 -1.92 -8.18 -13.07
C GLU A 16 -2.50 -7.50 -14.31
N ASN A 17 -3.10 -6.31 -14.16
CA ASN A 17 -3.87 -5.68 -15.24
C ASN A 17 -3.24 -4.35 -15.69
N ALA A 18 -2.56 -4.40 -16.85
CA ALA A 18 -1.93 -3.22 -17.45
C ALA A 18 -2.93 -2.09 -17.79
N LYS A 19 -4.17 -2.44 -18.18
CA LYS A 19 -5.23 -1.46 -18.43
C LYS A 19 -5.64 -0.76 -17.13
N TYR A 20 -5.82 -1.51 -16.04
CA TYR A 20 -6.11 -0.94 -14.72
C TYR A 20 -5.00 0.02 -14.29
N ARG A 21 -3.72 -0.37 -14.38
CA ARG A 21 -2.61 0.53 -14.06
C ARG A 21 -2.66 1.82 -14.85
N LYS A 22 -2.79 1.75 -16.18
CA LYS A 22 -2.81 2.94 -17.05
C LYS A 22 -3.99 3.86 -16.75
N GLN A 23 -5.12 3.32 -16.32
CA GLN A 23 -6.33 4.09 -16.00
C GLN A 23 -6.30 4.73 -14.61
N ASN A 24 -5.58 4.13 -13.65
CA ASN A 24 -5.62 4.55 -12.25
C ASN A 24 -4.31 5.19 -11.77
N PHE A 25 -3.23 5.11 -12.55
CA PHE A 25 -1.95 5.72 -12.23
C PHE A 25 -1.40 6.53 -13.40
N THR A 26 -1.38 7.83 -13.20
CA THR A 26 -0.69 8.82 -14.04
C THR A 26 -0.08 9.86 -13.12
N THR A 27 1.06 10.42 -13.50
CA THR A 27 1.78 11.42 -12.71
C THR A 27 2.53 12.40 -13.61
N CYS A 28 2.94 13.54 -13.07
CA CYS A 28 3.80 14.53 -13.68
C CYS A 28 4.90 14.99 -12.71
N GLU A 29 5.90 15.74 -13.19
CA GLU A 29 7.00 16.24 -12.35
C GLU A 29 6.51 17.06 -11.14
N GLY A 30 5.40 17.79 -11.30
CA GLY A 30 4.81 18.60 -10.23
C GLY A 30 4.21 17.81 -9.06
N ASP A 31 4.03 16.49 -9.21
CA ASP A 31 3.55 15.63 -8.12
C ASP A 31 4.66 15.28 -7.13
N ARG A 32 5.94 15.43 -7.51
CA ARG A 32 7.06 14.99 -6.66
C ARG A 32 7.30 15.96 -5.49
N PRO A 33 7.58 15.44 -4.28
CA PRO A 33 7.70 14.02 -3.96
C PRO A 33 6.34 13.31 -3.92
N LEU A 34 6.27 12.11 -4.50
CA LEU A 34 5.04 11.34 -4.70
C LEU A 34 5.09 9.99 -3.98
N PHE A 35 4.06 9.69 -3.20
CA PHE A 35 3.86 8.39 -2.57
C PHE A 35 2.74 7.64 -3.29
N VAL A 36 3.01 6.41 -3.72
CA VAL A 36 2.01 5.55 -4.38
C VAL A 36 1.41 4.59 -3.36
N GLN A 37 0.12 4.72 -3.09
CA GLN A 37 -0.56 3.98 -2.03
C GLN A 37 -1.31 2.75 -2.57
N PHE A 38 -0.99 1.59 -2.01
CA PHE A 38 -1.63 0.31 -2.33
C PHE A 38 -2.47 -0.25 -1.18
N CYS A 39 -3.46 -1.06 -1.53
CA CYS A 39 -4.16 -1.96 -0.60
C CYS A 39 -4.11 -3.40 -1.11
N GLY A 40 -4.02 -4.35 -0.16
CA GLY A 40 -3.97 -5.79 -0.39
C GLY A 40 -3.35 -6.50 0.80
N ASP A 41 -3.36 -7.82 0.76
CA ASP A 41 -2.95 -8.73 1.83
C ASP A 41 -1.86 -9.72 1.44
N ASP A 42 -1.60 -9.93 0.14
CA ASP A 42 -0.56 -10.85 -0.32
C ASP A 42 0.81 -10.16 -0.47
N PRO A 43 1.85 -10.54 0.30
CA PRO A 43 3.17 -9.89 0.26
C PRO A 43 3.81 -9.84 -1.13
N ALA A 44 3.70 -10.93 -1.91
CA ALA A 44 4.30 -11.02 -3.24
C ALA A 44 3.59 -10.10 -4.24
N THR A 45 2.26 -10.06 -4.20
CA THR A 45 1.43 -9.18 -5.03
C THR A 45 1.67 -7.72 -4.69
N MET A 46 1.80 -7.37 -3.40
CA MET A 46 2.10 -6.01 -2.96
C MET A 46 3.46 -5.52 -3.50
N ALA A 47 4.51 -6.33 -3.37
CA ALA A 47 5.83 -6.02 -3.92
C ALA A 47 5.80 -5.91 -5.46
N LYS A 48 5.15 -6.85 -6.15
CA LYS A 48 4.99 -6.83 -7.61
C LYS A 48 4.24 -5.57 -8.09
N ALA A 49 3.21 -5.13 -7.38
CA ALA A 49 2.49 -3.90 -7.70
C ALA A 49 3.42 -2.68 -7.58
N ALA A 50 4.14 -2.57 -6.47
CA ALA A 50 5.10 -1.49 -6.22
C ALA A 50 6.20 -1.43 -7.30
N LYS A 51 6.73 -2.59 -7.73
CA LYS A 51 7.71 -2.69 -8.83
C LYS A 51 7.28 -2.06 -10.13
N HIS A 52 5.98 -2.01 -10.43
CA HIS A 52 5.49 -1.35 -11.64
C HIS A 52 5.57 0.17 -11.62
N CYS A 53 5.77 0.79 -10.46
CA CYS A 53 5.77 2.25 -10.30
C CYS A 53 6.98 2.81 -9.55
N GLU A 54 7.92 1.97 -9.07
CA GLU A 54 9.04 2.40 -8.21
C GLU A 54 9.93 3.49 -8.83
N LEU A 55 10.06 3.54 -10.16
CA LEU A 55 10.83 4.56 -10.87
C LEU A 55 10.04 5.88 -11.08
N GLN A 56 8.76 5.87 -10.77
CA GLN A 56 7.83 6.99 -10.99
C GLN A 56 7.36 7.64 -9.69
N CYS A 57 7.84 7.17 -8.53
CA CYS A 57 7.51 7.71 -7.22
C CYS A 57 8.76 7.90 -6.34
N ASP A 58 8.57 8.47 -5.16
CA ASP A 58 9.61 8.70 -4.15
C ASP A 58 9.45 7.74 -2.96
N ALA A 59 8.27 7.14 -2.79
CA ALA A 59 8.00 6.04 -1.87
C ALA A 59 6.76 5.24 -2.31
N VAL A 60 6.60 4.05 -1.75
CA VAL A 60 5.35 3.28 -1.82
C VAL A 60 4.73 3.16 -0.43
N ASP A 61 3.40 3.26 -0.35
CA ASP A 61 2.66 3.28 0.91
C ASP A 61 1.65 2.14 1.00
N ILE A 62 1.55 1.51 2.16
CA ILE A 62 0.57 0.47 2.46
C ILE A 62 -0.60 1.10 3.21
N ASN A 63 -1.79 1.01 2.63
CA ASN A 63 -3.02 1.44 3.30
C ASN A 63 -3.45 0.38 4.34
N LEU A 64 -3.18 0.69 5.61
CA LEU A 64 -3.61 -0.08 6.79
C LEU A 64 -4.66 0.71 7.60
N GLY A 65 -5.42 1.58 6.93
CA GLY A 65 -6.28 2.57 7.59
C GLY A 65 -7.69 2.69 7.05
N CYS A 66 -8.02 2.06 5.92
CA CYS A 66 -9.38 2.12 5.36
C CYS A 66 -10.38 1.34 6.25
N PRO A 67 -11.42 1.99 6.82
CA PRO A 67 -12.41 1.32 7.68
C PRO A 67 -13.70 0.93 6.91
N GLN A 68 -13.71 1.05 5.59
CA GLN A 68 -14.93 0.82 4.80
C GLN A 68 -15.28 -0.66 4.76
N GLY A 69 -16.59 -0.97 4.70
CA GLY A 69 -17.05 -2.37 4.64
C GLY A 69 -16.51 -3.16 3.45
N ILE A 70 -16.18 -2.50 2.33
CA ILE A 70 -15.53 -3.13 1.17
C ILE A 70 -14.09 -3.56 1.48
N ALA A 71 -13.39 -2.85 2.35
CA ALA A 71 -12.06 -3.22 2.83
C ALA A 71 -12.10 -4.45 3.73
N ARG A 72 -13.16 -4.58 4.55
CA ARG A 72 -13.38 -5.79 5.34
C ARG A 72 -13.62 -7.01 4.45
N LYS A 73 -14.50 -6.87 3.46
CA LYS A 73 -14.83 -7.95 2.52
C LYS A 73 -13.63 -8.34 1.64
N GLY A 74 -12.80 -7.37 1.29
CA GLY A 74 -11.62 -7.56 0.45
C GLY A 74 -10.34 -7.88 1.21
N HIS A 75 -10.40 -8.01 2.55
CA HIS A 75 -9.25 -8.32 3.40
C HIS A 75 -8.08 -7.34 3.25
N TYR A 76 -8.32 -6.04 3.47
CA TYR A 76 -7.26 -5.01 3.45
C TYR A 76 -7.61 -3.84 4.37
N GLY A 77 -6.72 -2.85 4.47
CA GLY A 77 -7.00 -1.62 5.22
C GLY A 77 -6.87 -1.82 6.72
N ALA A 78 -7.72 -1.16 7.51
CA ALA A 78 -7.62 -1.16 8.97
C ALA A 78 -7.77 -2.55 9.61
N TYR A 79 -8.39 -3.50 8.90
CA TYR A 79 -8.63 -4.85 9.38
C TYR A 79 -7.36 -5.69 9.46
N LEU A 80 -6.34 -5.38 8.65
CA LEU A 80 -5.04 -6.05 8.72
C LEU A 80 -4.26 -5.69 9.99
N LEU A 81 -4.62 -4.61 10.70
CA LEU A 81 -3.95 -4.24 11.95
C LEU A 81 -4.17 -5.26 13.08
N GLU A 82 -5.18 -6.13 12.95
CA GLU A 82 -5.41 -7.26 13.87
C GLU A 82 -4.52 -8.47 13.52
N GLU A 83 -3.87 -8.46 12.35
CA GLU A 83 -3.05 -9.55 11.80
C GLU A 83 -1.59 -9.10 11.66
N GLY A 84 -0.96 -8.89 12.81
CA GLY A 84 0.38 -8.33 12.89
C GLY A 84 1.45 -9.08 12.09
N ASP A 85 1.46 -10.41 12.15
CA ASP A 85 2.42 -11.23 11.39
C ASP A 85 2.29 -11.03 9.88
N LEU A 86 1.05 -10.91 9.39
CA LEU A 86 0.77 -10.66 7.99
C LEU A 86 1.30 -9.29 7.57
N VAL A 87 0.99 -8.23 8.33
CA VAL A 87 1.51 -6.87 8.08
C VAL A 87 3.04 -6.87 8.04
N CYS A 88 3.69 -7.51 9.02
CA CYS A 88 5.15 -7.65 9.05
C CYS A 88 5.68 -8.38 7.81
N SER A 89 5.01 -9.44 7.36
CA SER A 89 5.42 -10.18 6.16
C SER A 89 5.30 -9.33 4.88
N ILE A 90 4.25 -8.50 4.76
CA ILE A 90 4.06 -7.58 3.63
C ILE A 90 5.18 -6.54 3.62
N VAL A 91 5.40 -5.86 4.76
CA VAL A 91 6.43 -4.81 4.87
C VAL A 91 7.82 -5.38 4.56
N ARG A 92 8.20 -6.51 5.18
CA ARG A 92 9.51 -7.16 4.95
C ARG A 92 9.70 -7.53 3.48
N ARG A 93 8.65 -8.04 2.82
CA ARG A 93 8.73 -8.44 1.41
C ARG A 93 8.88 -7.23 0.50
N MET A 94 8.12 -6.17 0.74
CA MET A 94 8.20 -4.95 -0.05
C MET A 94 9.55 -4.24 0.14
N ASP A 95 10.04 -4.13 1.37
CA ASP A 95 11.35 -3.52 1.68
C ASP A 95 12.52 -4.27 1.02
N ALA A 96 12.45 -5.61 0.99
CA ALA A 96 13.48 -6.43 0.35
C ALA A 96 13.48 -6.34 -1.19
N GLU A 97 12.35 -6.05 -1.82
CA GLU A 97 12.24 -6.06 -3.28
C GLU A 97 12.26 -4.66 -3.89
N VAL A 98 11.60 -3.67 -3.29
CA VAL A 98 11.35 -2.35 -3.89
C VAL A 98 12.51 -1.39 -3.59
N ALA A 99 12.92 -0.60 -4.59
CA ALA A 99 14.11 0.27 -4.48
C ALA A 99 13.84 1.60 -3.75
N VAL A 100 12.57 1.97 -3.56
CA VAL A 100 12.14 3.18 -2.85
C VAL A 100 11.62 2.84 -1.45
N PRO A 101 11.66 3.78 -0.49
CA PRO A 101 11.12 3.56 0.85
C PRO A 101 9.69 3.01 0.87
N VAL A 102 9.42 2.13 1.83
CA VAL A 102 8.09 1.61 2.12
C VAL A 102 7.54 2.30 3.36
N THR A 103 6.35 2.90 3.25
CA THR A 103 5.64 3.53 4.37
C THR A 103 4.31 2.83 4.65
N CYS A 104 3.75 3.08 5.83
CA CYS A 104 2.45 2.55 6.24
C CYS A 104 1.55 3.67 6.77
N LYS A 105 0.31 3.72 6.27
CA LYS A 105 -0.73 4.62 6.78
C LYS A 105 -1.73 3.86 7.63
N ILE A 106 -1.68 4.08 8.95
CA ILE A 106 -2.47 3.34 9.95
C ILE A 106 -3.62 4.15 10.57
N ARG A 107 -4.44 3.48 11.38
CA ARG A 107 -5.31 4.09 12.40
C ARG A 107 -4.86 3.64 13.78
N LEU A 108 -5.23 4.41 14.81
CA LEU A 108 -5.05 3.98 16.19
C LEU A 108 -5.97 2.79 16.49
N LEU A 109 -5.40 1.75 17.07
CA LEU A 109 -6.16 0.63 17.64
C LEU A 109 -6.89 1.11 18.89
N ARG A 110 -8.04 0.49 19.18
CA ARG A 110 -8.76 0.74 20.43
C ARG A 110 -7.93 0.21 21.60
N PRO A 111 -7.97 0.87 22.77
CA PRO A 111 -7.33 0.35 23.97
C PRO A 111 -7.76 -1.10 24.24
N GLY A 112 -6.80 -2.01 24.42
CA GLY A 112 -7.05 -3.43 24.69
C GLY A 112 -6.87 -4.38 23.50
N LEU A 113 -6.62 -3.88 22.28
CA LEU A 113 -5.91 -4.66 21.26
C LEU A 113 -4.42 -4.40 21.43
N GLU A 114 -3.67 -5.43 21.81
CA GLU A 114 -2.23 -5.34 22.02
C GLU A 114 -1.52 -5.02 20.69
N SER A 115 -0.52 -4.13 20.76
CA SER A 115 0.42 -3.93 19.65
C SER A 115 1.22 -5.20 19.42
N LEU A 116 1.63 -5.43 18.17
CA LEU A 116 2.68 -6.37 17.74
C LEU A 116 3.69 -6.62 18.88
N GLN A 117 3.75 -7.85 19.39
CA GLN A 117 4.79 -8.30 20.32
C GLN A 117 6.14 -8.40 19.60
#